data_AF-A0A5D3KFW0-F1
#
_entry.id   AF-A0A5D3KFW0-F1
#
_cell.length_a   1.000
_cell.length_b   1.000
_cell.length_c   1.000
_cell.angle_alpha   90.00
_cell.angle_beta   90.00
_cell.angle_gamma   90.00
#
_symmetry.space_group_name_H-M   'P 1'
#
loop_
_entity.id
_entity.type
_entity.pdbx_description
1 polymer ?
#
loop_
_entity_poly.entity_id
_entity_poly.type
_entity_poly.pdbx_seq_one_letter_code
_entity_poly.pdbx_strand_id
1 'polypeptide(L)' 'MRFILVNGRVPCAQPVCVMCEKPISPGYLREFGTHLTYCSHDCYAEHCNSAIRLLESRIAVS' A
#
# COMPACT_ATOMS: atom_id res chain seq x y z
N MET A 1 0.57 4.69 10.58
CA MET A 1 -0.52 3.94 9.91
C MET A 1 -0.41 2.44 10.28
N ARG A 2 -1.47 1.64 10.10
CA ARG A 2 -1.53 0.22 10.53
C ARG A 2 -1.86 -0.69 9.35
N PHE A 3 -1.15 -1.81 9.22
CA PHE A 3 -1.37 -2.82 8.19
C PHE A 3 -1.48 -4.23 8.80
N ILE A 4 -2.04 -5.15 8.02
CA ILE A 4 -2.14 -6.59 8.32
C ILE A 4 -1.27 -7.35 7.32
N LEU A 5 -0.44 -8.27 7.81
CA LEU A 5 0.23 -9.26 6.97
C LEU A 5 -0.72 -10.43 6.69
N VAL A 6 -1.03 -10.67 5.42
CA VAL A 6 -1.95 -11.74 5.01
C VAL A 6 -1.15 -12.96 4.54
N ASN A 7 -1.13 -13.99 5.37
CA ASN A 7 -0.43 -15.24 5.07
C ASN A 7 -1.29 -16.22 4.28
N GLY A 8 -0.69 -16.83 3.25
CA GLY A 8 -1.20 -18.05 2.60
C GLY A 8 -2.51 -17.92 1.81
N ARG A 9 -3.01 -16.70 1.58
CA ARG A 9 -4.21 -16.46 0.75
C ARG A 9 -3.88 -15.42 -0.31
N VAL A 10 -4.31 -15.67 -1.54
CA VAL A 10 -4.38 -14.67 -2.61
C VAL A 10 -5.83 -14.19 -2.68
N PRO A 11 -6.12 -12.88 -2.76
CA PRO A 11 -7.49 -12.40 -2.88
C PRO A 11 -8.18 -12.94 -4.15
N CYS A 12 -9.51 -12.99 -4.10
CA CYS A 12 -10.34 -13.65 -5.13
C CYS A 12 -10.17 -13.03 -6.53
N ALA A 13 -9.93 -11.72 -6.61
CA ALA A 13 -9.37 -11.07 -7.79
C ALA A 13 -7.86 -10.97 -7.58
N GLN A 14 -7.03 -11.39 -8.55
CA GLN A 14 -5.57 -11.19 -8.50
C GLN A 14 -5.28 -9.70 -8.33
N PRO A 15 -4.97 -9.22 -7.12
CA PRO A 15 -4.75 -7.80 -6.90
C PRO A 15 -3.36 -7.44 -7.42
N VAL A 16 -3.20 -6.18 -7.78
CA VAL A 16 -1.90 -5.57 -8.03
C VAL A 16 -1.48 -4.74 -6.82
N CYS A 17 -0.17 -4.62 -6.62
CA CYS A 17 0.40 -3.71 -5.64
C CYS A 17 0.08 -2.27 -6.03
N VAL A 18 -0.43 -1.48 -5.08
CA VAL A 18 -0.78 -0.06 -5.31
C VAL A 18 0.45 0.78 -5.67
N MET A 19 1.64 0.40 -5.19
CA MET A 19 2.86 1.18 -5.41
C MET A 19 3.60 0.79 -6.69
N CYS A 20 3.75 -0.51 -6.96
CA CYS A 20 4.61 -0.99 -8.05
C CYS A 20 3.86 -1.71 -9.18
N GLU A 21 2.53 -1.79 -9.09
CA GLU A 21 1.62 -2.38 -10.10
C GLU A 21 1.86 -3.87 -10.41
N LYS A 22 2.77 -4.52 -9.69
CA LYS A 22 3.05 -5.95 -9.84
C LYS A 22 1.95 -6.81 -9.19
N PRO A 23 1.70 -8.03 -9.70
CA PRO A 23 0.81 -8.98 -9.06
C PRO A 23 1.16 -9.24 -7.60
N ILE A 24 0.13 -9.39 -6.76
CA ILE A 24 0.29 -9.70 -5.34
C ILE A 24 0.56 -11.19 -5.12
N SER A 25 1.65 -11.48 -4.42
CA SER A 25 2.01 -12.82 -3.94
C SER A 25 1.45 -13.09 -2.53
N PRO A 26 1.35 -14.35 -2.09
CA PRO A 26 1.08 -14.68 -0.69
C PRO A 26 2.05 -13.97 0.27
N GLY A 27 1.57 -13.56 1.45
CA GLY A 27 2.37 -12.77 2.40
C GLY A 27 2.32 -11.27 2.14
N TYR A 28 1.26 -10.78 1.50
CA TYR A 28 1.10 -9.37 1.18
C TYR A 28 0.61 -8.56 2.38
N LEU A 29 0.78 -7.25 2.31
CA LEU A 29 0.27 -6.31 3.30
C LEU A 29 -1.06 -5.72 2.85
N ARG A 30 -2.03 -5.66 3.77
CA ARG A 30 -3.31 -4.97 3.57
C ARG A 30 -3.43 -3.84 4.57
N GLU A 31 -3.61 -2.62 4.09
CA GLU A 31 -3.86 -1.48 4.96
C GLU A 31 -5.25 -1.58 5.62
N PHE A 32 -5.34 -1.26 6.91
CA PHE A 32 -6.56 -1.45 7.68
C PHE A 32 -7.70 -0.53 7.24
N GLY A 33 -7.41 0.75 6.99
CA GLY A 33 -8.43 1.76 6.70
C GLY A 33 -8.91 1.77 5.25
N THR A 34 -7.98 1.65 4.30
CA THR A 34 -8.26 1.79 2.86
C THR A 34 -8.42 0.44 2.16
N HIS A 35 -8.02 -0.64 2.83
CA HIS A 35 -7.94 -1.99 2.24
C HIS A 35 -6.97 -2.13 1.05
N LEU A 36 -6.14 -1.11 0.81
CA LEU A 36 -5.10 -1.15 -0.21
C LEU A 36 -4.11 -2.28 0.06
N THR A 37 -3.61 -2.89 -1.03
CA THR A 37 -2.72 -4.05 -0.98
C THR A 37 -1.33 -3.73 -1.49
N TYR A 38 -0.31 -4.22 -0.77
CA TYR A 38 1.10 -3.98 -1.06
C TYR A 38 1.86 -5.31 -1.05
N CYS A 39 2.78 -5.49 -1.99
CA CYS A 39 3.59 -6.71 -2.06
C CYS A 39 4.66 -6.78 -0.96
N SER A 40 5.04 -5.65 -0.37
CA SER A 40 6.07 -5.57 0.66
C SER A 40 5.87 -4.35 1.56
N HIS A 41 6.60 -4.36 2.68
CA HIS A 41 6.69 -3.21 3.58
C HIS A 41 7.29 -1.98 2.88
N ASP A 42 8.27 -2.16 1.99
CA ASP A 42 8.90 -1.04 1.27
C ASP A 42 7.91 -0.33 0.36
N CYS A 43 7.10 -1.08 -0.39
CA CYS A 43 6.02 -0.52 -1.22
C CYS A 43 4.98 0.22 -0.38
N TYR A 44 4.68 -0.28 0.82
CA TYR A 44 3.78 0.41 1.75
C TYR A 44 4.39 1.73 2.26
N ALA A 45 5.65 1.70 2.68
CA ALA A 45 6.35 2.88 3.20
C ALA A 45 6.52 3.96 2.12
N GLU A 46 6.85 3.57 0.89
CA GLU A 46 7.00 4.49 -0.25
C GLU A 46 5.66 5.15 -0.62
N HIS A 47 4.56 4.40 -0.61
CA HIS A 47 3.22 4.97 -0.79
C HIS A 47 2.88 5.97 0.32
N CYS A 48 3.18 5.66 1.59
CA CYS A 48 2.97 6.58 2.71
C CYS A 48 3.77 7.88 2.56
N ASN A 49 5.06 7.77 2.19
CA ASN A 49 5.92 8.92 1.96
C ASN A 49 5.42 9.79 0.80
N SER A 50 4.95 9.17 -0.28
CA SER A 50 4.39 9.87 -1.43
C SER A 50 3.12 10.66 -1.05
N ALA A 51 2.25 10.06 -0.24
CA ALA A 51 1.05 10.73 0.28
C ALA A 51 1.40 11.91 1.20
N ILE A 52 2.38 11.76 2.09
CA ILE A 52 2.85 12.84 2.96
C ILE A 52 3.38 14.00 2.13
N ARG A 53 4.24 13.74 1.15
CA ARG A 53 4.81 14.78 0.27
C ARG A 53 3.75 15.54 -0.52
N LEU A 54 2.69 14.85 -0.96
CA LEU A 54 1.57 15.49 -1.64
C LEU A 54 0.77 16.41 -0.70
N LEU A 55 0.61 16.02 0.56
CA LEU A 55 -0.06 16.86 1.56
C LEU A 55 0.79 18.08 1.90
N GLU A 56 2.10 17.91 2.08
CA GLU A 56 3.05 19.00 2.31
C GLU A 56 3.05 20.00 1.15
N SER A 57 3.06 19.53 -0.10
CA SER A 57 3.04 20.42 -1.26
C SER A 57 1.73 21.21 -1.38
N ARG A 58 0.60 20.63 -0.96
CA ARG A 58 -0.69 21.34 -0.91
C ARG A 58 -0.70 22.42 0.16
N ILE A 59 -0.16 22.13 1.35
CA ILE A 59 -0.07 23.10 2.45
C ILE A 59 0.88 24.24 2.07
N ALA A 60 2.01 23.95 1.43
CA ALA A 60 2.99 24.96 1.02
C ALA A 60 2.50 25.92 -0.09
N VAL A 61 1.44 25.55 -0.80
CA VAL A 61 0.81 26.36 -1.85
C VAL A 61 -0.46 27.08 -1.34
N SER A 62 -0.83 26.86 -0.06
CA SER A 62 -1.97 27.50 0.63
C SER A 62 -1.54 28.79 1.33
#